data_AF-A0A318J7Q1-F1
#
_entry.id   AF-A0A318J7Q1-F1
#
_cell.length_a   1.000
_cell.length_b   1.000
_cell.length_c   1.000
_cell.angle_alpha   90.00
_cell.angle_beta   90.00
_cell.angle_gamma   90.00
#
_symmetry.space_group_name_H-M   'P 1'
#
loop_
_entity.id
_entity.type
_entity.pdbx_description
1 polymer ?
#
loop_
_entity_poly.entity_id
_entity_poly.type
_entity_poly.pdbx_seq_one_letter_code
_entity_poly.pdbx_strand_id
1 'polypeptide(L)'
;MNNTTIDIVLTGELAEGISFEQACGTIEKLFKLSTEQAKNLLETAPRVIKRGLDSETAEKYRQTIEKNGLKVVLKSDSDAAISKPVAAPEAALPAATVVVAPVAEAAPPASFKQELPASTSIAPALPVAATDFAGLKFRIDGSPDFGFVTVDLPRGQMLKVEASAMATMDTNLVMKTKMKGGISRMLSGENLFINEFTAENGPGEIGIAPATPGDLIHRYMRGETLYLQSGAFVASTPGINIETKWQGFTKGFFSGESLFLIRASGEGDLWLNSYGAIIEIDVKDGYVVDTGNIVAFTEGLEYSISKVGGYKSLFFSGEGFVCRFKGEGKLWIQTRSVGAFASWAKQYRPAKE
;
A
#
# COMPACT_ATOMS: atom_id res chain seq x y z
N MET A 1 -21.84 -10.01 -12.28
CA MET A 1 -21.59 -10.90 -11.13
C MET A 1 -21.67 -10.04 -9.88
N ASN A 2 -22.63 -10.31 -8.99
CA ASN A 2 -22.80 -9.53 -7.75
C ASN A 2 -21.55 -9.70 -6.88
N ASN A 3 -20.80 -8.62 -6.66
CA ASN A 3 -19.65 -8.65 -5.77
C ASN A 3 -20.18 -8.47 -4.33
N THR A 4 -20.67 -9.57 -3.74
CA THR A 4 -21.17 -9.58 -2.37
C THR A 4 -19.99 -9.36 -1.44
N THR A 5 -19.91 -8.16 -0.87
CA THR A 5 -18.94 -7.84 0.18
C THR A 5 -19.45 -8.35 1.52
N ILE A 6 -18.55 -8.96 2.29
CA ILE A 6 -18.85 -9.53 3.61
C ILE A 6 -18.09 -8.74 4.68
N ASP A 7 -18.83 -8.38 5.72
CA ASP A 7 -18.29 -7.75 6.92
C ASP A 7 -18.10 -8.80 8.03
N ILE A 8 -17.01 -8.69 8.79
CA ILE A 8 -16.70 -9.57 9.91
C ILE A 8 -17.03 -8.86 11.21
N VAL A 9 -17.99 -9.43 11.94
CA VAL A 9 -18.48 -8.91 13.21
C VAL A 9 -17.99 -9.79 14.35
N LEU A 10 -17.21 -9.23 15.27
CA LEU A 10 -16.89 -9.88 16.54
C LEU A 10 -18.14 -9.90 17.38
N THR A 11 -18.57 -11.06 17.87
CA THR A 11 -19.79 -11.18 18.67
C THR A 11 -19.56 -10.89 20.14
N GLY A 12 -18.32 -11.00 20.62
CA GLY A 12 -17.98 -10.91 22.04
C GLY A 12 -18.15 -12.22 22.80
N GLU A 13 -18.67 -13.26 22.14
CA GLU A 13 -18.75 -14.61 22.71
C GLU A 13 -17.41 -15.33 22.59
N LEU A 14 -17.01 -15.97 23.69
CA LEU A 14 -15.80 -16.79 23.76
C LEU A 14 -16.16 -18.24 23.44
N ALA A 15 -15.24 -18.96 22.80
CA ALA A 15 -15.36 -20.41 22.64
C ALA A 15 -15.27 -21.12 24.01
N GLU A 16 -15.88 -22.30 24.13
CA GLU A 16 -15.88 -23.07 25.37
C GLU A 16 -14.45 -23.34 25.85
N GLY A 17 -14.18 -22.99 27.12
CA GLY A 17 -12.89 -23.23 27.76
C GLY A 17 -11.86 -22.09 27.67
N ILE A 18 -12.20 -20.94 27.08
CA ILE A 18 -11.29 -19.78 26.98
C ILE A 18 -11.69 -18.69 27.96
N SER A 19 -10.73 -18.25 28.79
CA SER A 19 -10.95 -17.14 29.70
C SER A 19 -10.93 -15.79 28.97
N PHE A 20 -11.60 -14.80 29.55
CA PHE A 20 -11.62 -13.43 29.02
C PHE A 20 -10.19 -12.85 28.87
N GLU A 21 -9.28 -13.20 29.76
CA GLU A 21 -7.87 -12.78 29.73
C GLU A 21 -7.09 -13.44 28.57
N GLN A 22 -7.35 -14.74 28.31
CA GLN A 22 -6.78 -15.44 27.16
C GLN A 22 -7.32 -14.90 25.83
N ALA A 23 -8.59 -14.52 25.80
CA ALA A 23 -9.23 -13.88 24.66
C ALA A 23 -8.63 -12.49 24.39
N CYS A 24 -8.42 -11.67 25.43
CA CYS A 24 -7.73 -10.37 25.32
C CYS A 24 -6.32 -10.57 24.77
N GLY A 25 -5.52 -11.46 25.34
CA GLY A 25 -4.16 -11.74 24.87
C GLY A 25 -4.10 -12.28 23.44
N THR A 26 -5.18 -12.93 22.98
CA THR A 26 -5.32 -13.38 21.59
C THR A 26 -5.66 -12.24 20.65
N ILE A 27 -6.55 -11.32 21.06
CA ILE A 27 -6.87 -10.10 20.30
C ILE A 27 -5.66 -9.16 20.22
N GLU A 28 -4.91 -9.01 21.32
CA GLU A 28 -3.64 -8.28 21.34
C GLU A 28 -2.68 -8.84 20.28
N LYS A 29 -2.54 -10.17 20.20
CA LYS A 29 -1.63 -10.82 19.23
C LYS A 29 -2.13 -10.76 17.79
N LEU A 30 -3.43 -10.97 17.57
CA LEU A 30 -4.02 -11.01 16.23
C LEU A 30 -4.15 -9.61 15.61
N PHE A 31 -4.56 -8.61 16.40
CA PHE A 31 -4.85 -7.25 15.93
C PHE A 31 -3.82 -6.21 16.35
N LYS A 32 -2.77 -6.60 17.10
CA LYS A 32 -1.70 -5.71 17.60
C LYS A 32 -2.23 -4.51 18.40
N LEU A 33 -3.24 -4.75 19.22
CA LEU A 33 -3.85 -3.76 20.10
C LEU A 33 -3.23 -3.80 21.49
N SER A 34 -3.30 -2.69 22.24
CA SER A 34 -2.97 -2.68 23.67
C SER A 34 -3.99 -3.48 24.48
N THR A 35 -3.61 -3.92 25.68
CA THR A 35 -4.50 -4.66 26.60
C THR A 35 -5.80 -3.93 26.89
N GLU A 36 -5.76 -2.60 27.01
CA GLU A 36 -6.97 -1.78 27.20
C GLU A 36 -7.86 -1.76 25.95
N GLN A 37 -7.27 -1.68 24.75
CA GLN A 37 -8.02 -1.72 23.49
C GLN A 37 -8.61 -3.09 23.20
N ALA A 38 -7.89 -4.17 23.49
CA ALA A 38 -8.37 -5.54 23.35
C ALA A 38 -9.55 -5.82 24.29
N LYS A 39 -9.45 -5.36 25.54
CA LYS A 39 -10.53 -5.42 26.53
C LYS A 39 -11.74 -4.60 26.09
N ASN A 40 -11.54 -3.36 25.65
CA ASN A 40 -12.62 -2.51 25.16
C ASN A 40 -13.32 -3.11 23.93
N LEU A 41 -12.57 -3.77 23.03
CA LEU A 41 -13.12 -4.41 21.84
C LEU A 41 -14.01 -5.63 22.17
N LEU A 42 -13.64 -6.39 23.20
CA LEU A 42 -14.46 -7.49 23.74
C LEU A 42 -15.69 -6.98 24.51
N GLU A 43 -15.53 -5.94 25.33
CA GLU A 43 -16.60 -5.37 26.15
C GLU A 43 -17.65 -4.59 25.33
N THR A 44 -17.25 -3.99 24.21
CA THR A 44 -18.15 -3.22 23.33
C THR A 44 -18.68 -4.02 22.16
N ALA A 45 -18.46 -5.34 22.13
CA ALA A 45 -19.01 -6.24 21.14
C ALA A 45 -20.56 -6.33 21.26
N PRO A 46 -21.31 -6.52 20.16
CA PRO A 46 -20.81 -6.86 18.83
C PRO A 46 -20.27 -5.66 18.04
N ARG A 47 -19.08 -5.81 17.43
CA ARG A 47 -18.43 -4.77 16.61
C ARG A 47 -17.84 -5.33 15.32
N VAL A 48 -17.95 -4.53 14.25
CA VAL A 48 -17.36 -4.86 12.96
C VAL A 48 -15.84 -4.63 13.03
N ILE A 49 -15.05 -5.69 12.84
CA ILE A 49 -13.59 -5.59 12.87
C ILE A 49 -13.02 -5.29 11.47
N LYS A 50 -13.67 -5.81 10.42
CA LYS A 50 -13.23 -5.62 9.04
C LYS A 50 -14.43 -5.61 8.10
N ARG A 51 -14.41 -4.72 7.11
CA ARG A 51 -15.47 -4.55 6.12
C ARG A 51 -14.98 -4.85 4.71
N GLY A 52 -15.90 -5.22 3.83
CA GLY A 52 -15.63 -5.22 2.39
C GLY A 52 -14.79 -6.39 1.88
N LEU A 53 -14.84 -7.55 2.52
CA LEU A 53 -14.07 -8.72 2.12
C LEU A 53 -14.83 -9.56 1.07
N ASP A 54 -14.10 -10.22 0.17
CA ASP A 54 -14.66 -11.27 -0.68
C ASP A 54 -14.97 -12.53 0.14
N SER A 55 -15.80 -13.42 -0.41
CA SER A 55 -16.28 -14.62 0.28
C SER A 55 -15.17 -15.57 0.72
N GLU A 56 -14.14 -15.76 -0.12
CA GLU A 56 -13.05 -16.69 0.18
C GLU A 56 -12.13 -16.13 1.28
N THR A 57 -11.85 -14.83 1.22
CA THR A 57 -11.07 -14.13 2.24
C THR A 57 -11.83 -14.03 3.57
N ALA A 58 -13.12 -13.71 3.54
CA ALA A 58 -13.95 -13.62 4.75
C ALA A 58 -13.99 -14.94 5.53
N GLU A 59 -14.07 -16.07 4.83
CA GLU A 59 -14.08 -17.40 5.43
C GLU A 59 -12.72 -17.76 6.04
N LYS A 60 -11.60 -17.40 5.38
CA LYS A 60 -10.25 -17.58 5.95
C LYS A 60 -10.05 -16.75 7.23
N TYR A 61 -10.61 -15.54 7.27
CA TYR A 61 -10.61 -14.71 8.48
C TYR A 61 -11.45 -15.35 9.59
N ARG A 62 -12.67 -15.81 9.29
CA ARG A 62 -13.54 -16.49 10.24
C ARG A 62 -12.86 -17.69 10.88
N GLN A 63 -12.31 -18.59 10.06
CA GLN A 63 -11.61 -19.78 10.53
C GLN A 63 -10.41 -19.44 11.39
N THR A 64 -9.66 -18.38 11.06
CA THR A 64 -8.51 -17.96 11.87
C THR A 64 -8.96 -17.42 13.22
N ILE A 65 -10.01 -16.60 13.27
CA ILE A 65 -10.49 -15.99 14.51
C ILE A 65 -11.17 -17.03 15.41
N GLU A 66 -11.97 -17.94 14.84
CA GLU A 66 -12.61 -19.06 15.54
C GLU A 66 -11.58 -20.08 16.04
N LYS A 67 -10.55 -20.41 15.24
CA LYS A 67 -9.44 -21.30 15.67
C LYS A 67 -8.64 -20.72 16.83
N ASN A 68 -8.65 -19.40 16.96
CA ASN A 68 -8.04 -18.68 18.09
C ASN A 68 -9.06 -18.39 19.21
N GLY A 69 -10.26 -18.99 19.15
CA GLY A 69 -11.17 -19.03 20.29
C GLY A 69 -12.20 -17.92 20.41
N LEU A 70 -12.34 -17.10 19.37
CA LEU A 70 -13.25 -15.96 19.33
C LEU A 70 -14.36 -16.24 18.33
N LYS A 71 -15.63 -16.03 18.70
CA LYS A 71 -16.74 -16.17 17.76
C LYS A 71 -16.91 -14.91 16.91
N VAL A 72 -17.10 -15.10 15.62
CA VAL A 72 -17.39 -14.03 14.67
C VAL A 72 -18.56 -14.42 13.79
N VAL A 73 -19.32 -13.41 13.35
CA VAL A 73 -20.42 -13.57 12.41
C VAL A 73 -20.06 -12.84 11.12
N LEU A 74 -20.28 -13.53 10.00
CA LEU A 74 -20.18 -12.94 8.66
C LEU A 74 -21.51 -12.27 8.35
N LYS A 75 -21.51 -10.95 8.17
CA LYS A 75 -22.69 -10.21 7.75
C LYS A 75 -22.54 -9.81 6.29
N SER A 76 -23.38 -10.35 5.42
CA SER A 76 -23.56 -9.85 4.06
C SER A 76 -24.49 -8.65 4.06
N ASP A 77 -24.34 -7.78 3.05
CA ASP A 77 -25.20 -6.61 2.81
C ASP A 77 -26.71 -6.95 2.68
N SER A 78 -27.09 -8.23 2.58
CA SER A 78 -28.47 -8.69 2.41
C SER A 78 -29.31 -8.79 3.70
N ASP A 79 -28.69 -8.83 4.89
CA ASP A 79 -29.40 -9.13 6.16
C ASP A 79 -29.67 -7.88 7.04
N ALA A 80 -29.50 -6.67 6.50
CA ALA A 80 -29.80 -5.43 7.23
C ALA A 80 -31.24 -4.91 7.03
N ALA A 81 -32.03 -5.51 6.14
CA ALA A 81 -33.43 -5.16 5.93
C ALA A 81 -34.33 -6.04 6.80
N ILE A 82 -34.86 -5.45 7.88
CA ILE A 82 -36.14 -5.72 8.57
C ILE A 82 -35.91 -5.44 10.07
N SER A 83 -36.13 -4.19 10.48
CA SER A 83 -36.82 -3.85 11.74
C SER A 83 -36.74 -2.34 12.02
N LYS A 84 -37.71 -1.57 11.53
CA LYS A 84 -38.76 -0.93 12.35
C LYS A 84 -39.53 0.15 11.56
N PRO A 85 -40.74 0.52 12.02
CA PRO A 85 -41.82 1.02 11.17
C PRO A 85 -42.16 2.51 11.35
N VAL A 86 -43.06 2.97 10.48
CA VAL A 86 -44.07 4.05 10.62
C VAL A 86 -43.77 5.42 9.98
N ALA A 87 -44.78 5.81 9.19
CA ALA A 87 -45.31 7.15 8.87
C ALA A 87 -44.72 7.97 7.71
N ALA A 88 -45.50 7.99 6.63
CA ALA A 88 -45.78 9.18 5.81
C ALA A 88 -46.85 10.06 6.51
N PRO A 89 -47.19 11.30 6.05
CA PRO A 89 -46.86 11.86 4.74
C PRO A 89 -46.50 13.37 4.66
N GLU A 90 -46.04 13.73 3.45
CA GLU A 90 -46.28 14.97 2.69
C GLU A 90 -45.74 16.33 3.14
N ALA A 91 -44.88 16.91 2.30
CA ALA A 91 -45.12 18.24 1.71
C ALA A 91 -44.33 18.37 0.39
N ALA A 92 -45.05 18.74 -0.67
CA ALA A 92 -44.60 18.80 -2.06
C ALA A 92 -43.95 20.15 -2.45
N LEU A 93 -43.32 20.11 -3.64
CA LEU A 93 -43.13 21.16 -4.69
C LEU A 93 -41.66 21.44 -5.06
N PRO A 94 -41.36 21.86 -6.31
CA PRO A 94 -41.85 21.32 -7.57
C PRO A 94 -40.73 20.98 -8.57
N ALA A 95 -41.13 20.28 -9.62
CA ALA A 95 -40.34 19.86 -10.76
C ALA A 95 -39.70 21.03 -11.53
N ALA A 96 -38.45 20.84 -11.95
CA ALA A 96 -37.84 21.58 -13.05
C ALA A 96 -37.52 20.61 -14.19
N THR A 97 -38.32 20.72 -15.24
CA THR A 97 -38.23 19.97 -16.50
C THR A 97 -36.98 20.42 -17.27
N VAL A 98 -36.08 19.50 -17.61
CA VAL A 98 -35.06 19.73 -18.64
C VAL A 98 -35.43 18.90 -19.87
N VAL A 99 -35.66 19.60 -20.97
CA VAL A 99 -36.00 19.06 -22.28
C VAL A 99 -34.77 18.35 -22.85
N VAL A 100 -34.92 17.06 -23.17
CA VAL A 100 -33.91 16.26 -23.89
C VAL A 100 -34.19 16.35 -25.39
N ALA A 101 -33.22 16.83 -26.17
CA ALA A 101 -33.23 16.71 -27.63
C ALA A 101 -32.76 15.30 -28.03
N PRO A 102 -33.33 14.67 -29.07
CA PRO A 102 -33.06 13.27 -29.38
C PRO A 102 -31.69 13.09 -30.06
N VAL A 103 -30.91 12.13 -29.56
CA VAL A 103 -29.70 11.62 -30.21
C VAL A 103 -30.13 10.57 -31.25
N ALA A 104 -29.74 10.80 -32.50
CA ALA A 104 -29.95 9.88 -33.61
C ALA A 104 -29.09 8.62 -33.45
N GLU A 105 -29.72 7.49 -33.73
CA GLU A 105 -29.17 6.13 -33.72
C GLU A 105 -28.15 5.94 -34.86
N ALA A 106 -26.94 5.49 -34.53
CA ALA A 106 -25.91 5.12 -35.50
C ALA A 106 -25.58 3.62 -35.38
N ALA A 107 -25.67 2.94 -36.53
CA ALA A 107 -25.49 1.51 -36.75
C ALA A 107 -24.09 0.97 -36.34
N PRO A 108 -23.97 -0.34 -36.04
CA PRO A 108 -22.71 -0.92 -35.57
C PRO A 108 -21.70 -1.09 -36.73
N PRO A 109 -20.40 -0.83 -36.52
CA PRO A 109 -19.41 -1.15 -37.54
C PRO A 109 -19.02 -2.63 -37.53
N ALA A 110 -18.79 -3.12 -38.75
CA ALA A 110 -18.47 -4.49 -39.12
C ALA A 110 -17.14 -5.01 -38.55
N SER A 111 -17.05 -6.33 -38.48
CA SER A 111 -15.89 -7.11 -38.05
C SER A 111 -14.66 -6.87 -38.95
N PHE A 112 -13.57 -6.39 -38.34
CA PHE A 112 -12.25 -6.36 -38.97
C PHE A 112 -11.39 -7.49 -38.41
N LYS A 113 -11.01 -8.44 -39.28
CA LYS A 113 -9.91 -9.37 -39.05
C LYS A 113 -8.60 -8.61 -39.33
N GLN A 114 -7.69 -8.56 -38.37
CA GLN A 114 -6.35 -8.02 -38.57
C GLN A 114 -5.31 -9.09 -38.22
N GLU A 115 -4.52 -9.48 -39.22
CA GLU A 115 -3.29 -10.28 -39.07
C GLU A 115 -2.27 -9.53 -38.22
N LEU A 116 -1.59 -10.23 -37.31
CA LEU A 116 -0.51 -9.71 -36.47
C LEU A 116 0.73 -9.40 -37.32
N PRO A 117 1.26 -8.16 -37.32
CA PRO A 117 2.62 -7.91 -37.77
C PRO A 117 3.62 -8.18 -36.64
N ALA A 118 4.77 -8.70 -37.05
CA ALA A 118 5.90 -9.09 -36.23
C ALA A 118 6.48 -7.93 -35.38
N SER A 119 6.99 -8.31 -34.20
CA SER A 119 7.95 -7.61 -33.32
C SER A 119 8.27 -6.16 -33.71
N THR A 120 7.58 -5.21 -33.07
CA THR A 120 7.97 -3.80 -33.14
C THR A 120 8.76 -3.47 -31.88
N SER A 121 10.08 -3.41 -32.05
CA SER A 121 11.05 -2.89 -31.09
C SER A 121 10.62 -1.50 -30.61
N ILE A 122 10.45 -1.34 -29.29
CA ILE A 122 10.22 -0.03 -28.65
C ILE A 122 11.52 0.77 -28.75
N ALA A 123 11.43 2.02 -29.23
CA ALA A 123 12.56 2.93 -29.36
C ALA A 123 13.34 3.09 -28.04
N PRO A 124 14.67 3.29 -28.07
CA PRO A 124 15.48 3.21 -26.87
C PRO A 124 15.24 4.41 -25.96
N ALA A 125 14.97 4.12 -24.69
CA ALA A 125 15.17 5.06 -23.59
C ALA A 125 16.59 5.62 -23.63
N LEU A 126 16.73 6.84 -23.10
CA LEU A 126 18.02 7.47 -22.85
C LEU A 126 18.95 6.45 -22.18
N PRO A 127 20.06 6.06 -22.83
CA PRO A 127 21.03 5.19 -22.19
C PRO A 127 21.63 5.97 -21.04
N VAL A 128 21.34 5.55 -19.81
CA VAL A 128 22.20 5.86 -18.68
C VAL A 128 23.57 5.31 -19.08
N ALA A 129 24.51 6.21 -19.36
CA ALA A 129 25.83 5.88 -19.88
C ALA A 129 26.45 4.76 -19.04
N ALA A 130 27.01 3.75 -19.72
CA ALA A 130 27.72 2.64 -19.10
C ALA A 130 28.97 3.14 -18.36
N THR A 131 28.77 3.65 -17.14
CA THR A 131 29.80 3.74 -16.12
C THR A 131 29.97 2.35 -15.51
N ASP A 132 31.19 1.97 -15.12
CA ASP A 132 31.49 0.75 -14.34
C ASP A 132 30.61 0.71 -13.08
N PHE A 133 29.43 0.11 -13.23
CA PHE A 133 28.37 0.20 -12.25
C PHE A 133 28.46 -1.04 -11.36
N ALA A 134 28.62 -0.83 -10.05
CA ALA A 134 28.86 -1.90 -9.07
C ALA A 134 27.66 -2.85 -8.86
N GLY A 135 26.52 -2.58 -9.50
CA GLY A 135 25.28 -3.33 -9.35
C GLY A 135 24.81 -4.00 -10.63
N LEU A 136 23.54 -4.41 -10.64
CA LEU A 136 22.89 -5.01 -11.80
C LEU A 136 22.75 -4.00 -12.93
N LYS A 137 22.73 -4.49 -14.18
CA LYS A 137 22.39 -3.66 -15.33
C LYS A 137 20.88 -3.45 -15.36
N PHE A 138 20.45 -2.21 -15.55
CA PHE A 138 19.03 -1.86 -15.62
C PHE A 138 18.79 -0.67 -16.54
N ARG A 139 17.52 -0.45 -16.89
CA ARG A 139 17.03 0.75 -17.59
C ARG A 139 15.76 1.23 -16.92
N ILE A 140 15.60 2.55 -16.83
CA ILE A 140 14.38 3.17 -16.34
C ILE A 140 13.73 3.90 -17.51
N ASP A 141 12.51 3.52 -17.83
CA ASP A 141 11.63 4.09 -18.85
C ASP A 141 10.52 4.90 -18.19
N GLY A 142 9.91 5.86 -18.92
CA GLY A 142 8.70 6.57 -18.48
C GLY A 142 8.85 7.55 -17.31
N SER A 143 10.05 7.72 -16.75
CA SER A 143 10.30 8.70 -15.68
C SER A 143 10.32 10.14 -16.19
N PRO A 144 9.85 11.12 -15.39
CA PRO A 144 9.39 10.98 -14.00
C PRO A 144 7.89 10.67 -13.85
N ASP A 145 7.15 10.52 -14.94
CA ASP A 145 5.67 10.48 -14.88
C ASP A 145 5.13 9.09 -14.51
N PHE A 146 5.68 8.04 -15.09
CA PHE A 146 5.27 6.64 -14.92
C PHE A 146 6.50 5.72 -15.03
N GLY A 147 7.36 5.79 -14.02
CA GLY A 147 8.60 5.04 -13.99
C GLY A 147 8.39 3.52 -14.13
N PHE A 148 9.11 2.92 -15.07
CA PHE A 148 9.17 1.47 -15.30
C PHE A 148 10.63 1.05 -15.30
N VAL A 149 11.02 0.08 -14.47
CA VAL A 149 12.40 -0.40 -14.43
C VAL A 149 12.51 -1.79 -15.02
N THR A 150 13.40 -1.94 -15.99
CA THR A 150 13.83 -3.22 -16.56
C THR A 150 15.19 -3.57 -15.99
N VAL A 151 15.33 -4.74 -15.37
CA VAL A 151 16.58 -5.23 -14.76
C VAL A 151 17.04 -6.51 -15.45
N ASP A 152 18.29 -6.52 -15.88
CA ASP A 152 18.98 -7.70 -16.39
C ASP A 152 19.51 -8.52 -15.20
N LEU A 153 19.06 -9.76 -15.06
CA LEU A 153 19.44 -10.65 -13.98
C LEU A 153 20.35 -11.78 -14.52
N PRO A 154 21.65 -11.79 -14.19
CA PRO A 154 22.55 -12.88 -14.55
C PRO A 154 22.10 -14.21 -13.91
N ARG A 155 22.45 -15.34 -14.55
CA ARG A 155 22.14 -16.66 -14.01
C ARG A 155 22.63 -16.80 -12.56
N GLY A 156 21.76 -17.29 -11.68
CA GLY A 156 22.01 -17.50 -10.26
C GLY A 156 21.82 -16.27 -9.38
N GLN A 157 21.65 -15.08 -9.96
CA GLN A 157 21.33 -13.87 -9.20
C GLN A 157 19.84 -13.84 -8.83
N MET A 158 19.54 -13.07 -7.78
CA MET A 158 18.20 -12.90 -7.25
C MET A 158 17.88 -11.40 -7.11
N LEU A 159 16.63 -11.03 -7.36
CA LEU A 159 16.10 -9.70 -7.11
C LEU A 159 14.90 -9.81 -6.16
N LYS A 160 14.87 -8.98 -5.12
CA LYS A 160 13.71 -8.78 -4.25
C LYS A 160 12.85 -7.68 -4.88
N VAL A 161 11.55 -7.91 -5.06
CA VAL A 161 10.63 -6.98 -5.70
C VAL A 161 9.37 -6.84 -4.86
N GLU A 162 8.81 -5.64 -4.77
CA GLU A 162 7.50 -5.39 -4.18
C GLU A 162 6.44 -6.30 -4.82
N ALA A 163 5.56 -6.87 -4.00
CA ALA A 163 4.48 -7.68 -4.50
C ALA A 163 3.58 -6.85 -5.44
N SER A 164 3.09 -7.49 -6.49
CA SER A 164 2.23 -6.88 -7.52
C SER A 164 2.90 -5.80 -8.38
N ALA A 165 4.19 -5.50 -8.20
CA ALA A 165 4.91 -4.56 -9.05
C ALA A 165 5.55 -5.21 -10.29
N MET A 166 5.70 -6.55 -10.33
CA MET A 166 6.21 -7.24 -11.51
C MET A 166 5.22 -7.12 -12.67
N ALA A 167 5.68 -6.56 -13.80
CA ALA A 167 4.91 -6.35 -15.02
C ALA A 167 5.29 -7.32 -16.13
N THR A 168 6.58 -7.60 -16.30
CA THR A 168 7.10 -8.57 -17.27
C THR A 168 8.24 -9.37 -16.66
N MET A 169 8.44 -10.61 -17.11
CA MET A 169 9.63 -11.40 -16.79
C MET A 169 9.92 -12.42 -17.87
N ASP A 170 11.20 -12.74 -18.07
CA ASP A 170 11.61 -13.88 -18.88
C ASP A 170 11.26 -15.22 -18.20
N THR A 171 11.09 -16.25 -19.01
CA THR A 171 10.78 -17.62 -18.56
C THR A 171 11.93 -18.30 -17.79
N ASN A 172 13.12 -17.70 -17.81
CA ASN A 172 14.27 -18.16 -17.04
C ASN A 172 14.21 -17.77 -15.55
N LEU A 173 13.30 -16.84 -15.19
CA LEU A 173 13.13 -16.37 -13.82
C LEU A 173 12.09 -17.21 -13.07
N VAL A 174 12.44 -17.61 -11.85
CA VAL A 174 11.57 -18.34 -10.94
C VAL A 174 11.21 -17.43 -9.76
N MET A 175 9.92 -17.21 -9.54
CA MET A 175 9.41 -16.44 -8.41
C MET A 175 9.21 -17.35 -7.18
N LYS A 176 9.74 -16.91 -6.03
CA LYS A 176 9.47 -17.47 -4.71
C LYS A 176 8.85 -16.39 -3.84
N THR A 177 7.57 -16.55 -3.51
CA THR A 177 6.88 -15.66 -2.58
C THR A 177 7.25 -16.04 -1.14
N LYS A 178 8.01 -15.17 -0.46
CA LYS A 178 8.28 -15.33 0.98
C LYS A 178 7.18 -14.62 1.78
N MET A 179 6.15 -15.37 2.19
CA MET A 179 5.22 -14.90 3.22
C MET A 179 5.89 -14.91 4.61
N LYS A 180 6.86 -14.02 4.86
CA LYS A 180 7.28 -13.75 6.25
C LYS A 180 6.12 -13.03 6.97
N GLY A 181 5.38 -13.75 7.82
CA GLY A 181 4.43 -13.14 8.78
C GLY A 181 2.94 -13.52 8.66
N GLY A 182 2.53 -14.34 7.69
CA GLY A 182 1.15 -14.86 7.59
C GLY A 182 0.03 -13.80 7.62
N ILE A 183 -1.20 -14.23 7.95
CA ILE A 183 -2.40 -13.38 8.07
C ILE A 183 -2.23 -12.29 9.16
N SER A 184 -1.41 -12.53 10.19
CA SER A 184 -1.11 -11.55 11.25
C SER A 184 -0.51 -10.26 10.71
N ARG A 185 0.25 -10.34 9.60
CA ARG A 185 0.78 -9.16 8.91
C ARG A 185 -0.31 -8.34 8.21
N MET A 186 -1.24 -9.03 7.53
CA MET A 186 -2.42 -8.43 6.88
C MET A 186 -3.37 -7.79 7.92
N LEU A 187 -3.58 -8.42 9.08
CA LEU A 187 -4.38 -7.87 10.17
C LEU A 187 -3.77 -6.62 10.80
N SER A 188 -2.44 -6.50 10.74
CA SER A 188 -1.71 -5.39 11.33
C SER A 188 -1.50 -4.16 10.45
N GLY A 189 -2.04 -4.17 9.23
CA GLY A 189 -1.89 -3.06 8.29
C GLY A 189 -0.48 -2.87 7.72
N GLU A 190 0.43 -3.83 7.91
CA GLU A 190 1.75 -3.80 7.29
C GLU A 190 1.60 -4.04 5.78
N ASN A 191 1.87 -3.00 4.97
CA ASN A 191 1.55 -2.99 3.53
C ASN A 191 2.67 -3.52 2.62
N LEU A 192 3.85 -3.88 3.17
CA LEU A 192 5.00 -4.31 2.35
C LEU A 192 5.13 -5.83 2.26
N PHE A 193 4.86 -6.34 1.06
CA PHE A 193 5.13 -7.73 0.67
C PHE A 193 6.25 -7.76 -0.38
N ILE A 194 7.17 -8.72 -0.25
CA ILE A 194 8.34 -8.84 -1.13
C ILE A 194 8.37 -10.25 -1.72
N ASN A 195 8.46 -10.31 -3.05
CA ASN A 195 8.73 -11.52 -3.82
C ASN A 195 10.21 -11.61 -4.15
N GLU A 196 10.76 -12.81 -4.19
CA GLU A 196 12.13 -13.06 -4.67
C GLU A 196 12.06 -13.69 -6.06
N PHE A 197 12.76 -13.09 -7.03
CA PHE A 197 12.89 -13.61 -8.39
C PHE A 197 14.33 -14.06 -8.61
N THR A 198 14.53 -15.31 -9.00
CA THR A 198 15.87 -15.88 -9.21
C THR A 198 16.02 -16.38 -10.63
N ALA A 199 17.13 -16.04 -11.28
CA ALA A 199 17.49 -16.50 -12.62
C ALA A 199 18.04 -17.94 -12.58
N GLU A 200 17.17 -18.95 -12.51
CA GLU A 200 17.60 -20.35 -12.31
C GLU A 200 18.04 -21.03 -13.63
N ASN A 201 17.31 -20.80 -14.73
CA ASN A 201 17.48 -21.54 -15.99
C ASN A 201 18.44 -20.87 -17.00
N GLY A 202 18.95 -19.69 -16.69
CA GLY A 202 19.75 -18.84 -17.57
C GLY A 202 19.70 -17.39 -17.09
N PRO A 203 20.40 -16.45 -17.76
CA PRO A 203 20.12 -15.04 -17.56
C PRO A 203 18.66 -14.73 -17.95
N GLY A 204 18.07 -13.70 -17.35
CA GLY A 204 16.72 -13.27 -17.70
C GLY A 204 16.48 -11.81 -17.33
N GLU A 205 15.48 -11.23 -17.96
CA GLU A 205 15.03 -9.87 -17.74
C GLU A 205 13.77 -9.84 -16.84
N ILE A 206 13.64 -8.82 -15.98
CA ILE A 206 12.41 -8.52 -15.24
C ILE A 206 12.05 -7.04 -15.41
N GLY A 207 10.80 -6.78 -15.79
CA GLY A 207 10.21 -5.45 -15.85
C GLY A 207 9.29 -5.20 -14.66
N ILE A 208 9.44 -4.05 -14.00
CA ILE A 208 8.76 -3.70 -12.76
C ILE A 208 8.08 -2.34 -12.94
N ALA A 209 6.77 -2.31 -12.71
CA ALA A 209 5.92 -1.13 -12.72
C ALA A 209 5.36 -0.90 -11.30
N PRO A 210 5.77 0.16 -10.59
CA PRO A 210 5.23 0.44 -9.26
C PRO A 210 3.73 0.76 -9.28
N ALA A 211 3.06 0.54 -8.14
CA ALA A 211 1.61 0.67 -8.05
C ALA A 211 1.09 2.12 -8.22
N THR A 212 1.87 3.12 -7.80
CA THR A 212 1.49 4.53 -7.89
C THR A 212 2.12 5.21 -9.10
N PRO A 213 1.37 6.04 -9.85
CA PRO A 213 1.94 6.90 -10.89
C PRO A 213 3.00 7.84 -10.35
N GLY A 214 4.21 7.76 -10.85
CA GLY A 214 5.25 8.71 -10.47
C GLY A 214 6.64 8.28 -10.87
N ASP A 215 7.59 8.94 -10.24
CA ASP A 215 9.00 8.84 -10.55
C ASP A 215 9.61 7.58 -9.92
N LEU A 216 10.68 7.08 -10.54
CA LEU A 216 11.41 5.89 -10.13
C LEU A 216 12.91 6.19 -10.18
N ILE A 217 13.56 6.02 -9.03
CA ILE A 217 15.00 6.24 -8.91
C ILE A 217 15.72 4.97 -8.48
N HIS A 218 16.99 4.92 -8.81
CA HIS A 218 17.92 3.89 -8.38
C HIS A 218 18.97 4.50 -7.45
N ARG A 219 19.35 3.76 -6.41
CA ARG A 219 20.48 4.05 -5.55
C ARG A 219 21.28 2.78 -5.29
N TYR A 220 22.58 2.83 -5.57
CA TYR A 220 23.50 1.79 -5.10
C TYR A 220 23.92 2.12 -3.66
N MET A 221 23.59 1.26 -2.72
CA MET A 221 23.97 1.42 -1.31
C MET A 221 25.36 0.81 -1.08
N ARG A 222 26.20 1.49 -0.29
CA ARG A 222 27.58 1.09 0.06
C ARG A 222 27.73 0.80 1.55
N GLY A 223 26.78 0.09 2.15
CA GLY A 223 26.75 -0.21 3.58
C GLY A 223 26.02 0.83 4.43
N GLU A 224 25.51 1.90 3.82
CA GLU A 224 24.74 2.93 4.50
C GLU A 224 23.31 2.45 4.89
N THR A 225 22.62 3.24 5.71
CA THR A 225 21.20 3.02 6.05
C THR A 225 20.31 4.08 5.42
N LEU A 226 19.19 3.65 4.83
CA LEU A 226 18.11 4.50 4.36
C LEU A 226 16.79 4.12 5.02
N TYR A 227 16.02 5.10 5.46
CA TYR A 227 14.64 4.91 5.91
C TYR A 227 13.71 5.26 4.77
N LEU A 228 12.72 4.41 4.49
CA LEU A 228 11.77 4.61 3.40
C LEU A 228 10.34 4.53 3.94
N GLN A 229 9.41 5.29 3.36
CA GLN A 229 8.01 4.92 3.46
C GLN A 229 7.82 3.57 2.76
N SER A 230 7.04 2.67 3.35
CA SER A 230 6.96 1.29 2.85
C SER A 230 6.49 1.19 1.40
N GLY A 231 5.58 2.08 0.98
CA GLY A 231 5.07 2.13 -0.39
C GLY A 231 6.01 2.81 -1.40
N ALA A 232 7.19 3.27 -0.95
CA ALA A 232 8.25 3.78 -1.83
C ALA A 232 9.24 2.67 -2.23
N PHE A 233 9.18 1.48 -1.63
CA PHE A 233 10.09 0.39 -1.97
C PHE A 233 9.62 -0.31 -3.25
N VAL A 234 10.51 -0.42 -4.25
CA VAL A 234 10.22 -1.13 -5.50
C VAL A 234 10.97 -2.45 -5.56
N ALA A 235 12.30 -2.40 -5.47
CA ALA A 235 13.13 -3.59 -5.59
C ALA A 235 14.48 -3.41 -4.90
N SER A 236 15.15 -4.51 -4.60
CA SER A 236 16.54 -4.50 -4.12
C SER A 236 17.27 -5.80 -4.39
N THR A 237 18.59 -5.74 -4.42
CA THR A 237 19.44 -6.93 -4.43
C THR A 237 19.49 -7.62 -3.06
N PRO A 238 19.98 -8.88 -2.98
CA PRO A 238 19.96 -9.65 -1.74
C PRO A 238 20.77 -9.01 -0.60
N GLY A 239 21.82 -8.24 -0.94
CA GLY A 239 22.69 -7.54 0.01
C GLY A 239 22.03 -6.39 0.77
N ILE A 240 20.86 -5.93 0.32
CA ILE A 240 20.03 -4.96 1.06
C ILE A 240 19.09 -5.71 2.01
N ASN A 241 19.25 -5.44 3.31
CA ASN A 241 18.36 -5.92 4.35
C ASN A 241 17.20 -4.95 4.57
N ILE A 242 15.97 -5.44 4.45
CA ILE A 242 14.73 -4.67 4.64
C ILE A 242 14.07 -5.08 5.96
N GLU A 243 14.01 -4.16 6.90
CA GLU A 243 13.41 -4.33 8.21
C GLU A 243 12.12 -3.51 8.33
N THR A 244 10.99 -4.17 8.53
CA THR A 244 9.67 -3.49 8.67
C THR A 244 9.25 -3.30 10.12
N LYS A 245 9.99 -3.87 11.08
CA LYS A 245 9.76 -3.75 12.53
C LYS A 245 11.07 -3.36 13.20
N TRP A 246 11.51 -2.14 12.94
CA TRP A 246 12.72 -1.62 13.56
C TRP A 246 12.37 -0.83 14.82
N GLN A 247 12.82 -1.32 15.98
CA GLN A 247 12.52 -0.74 17.30
C GLN A 247 13.49 0.40 17.70
N GLY A 248 14.41 0.78 16.83
CA GLY A 248 15.60 1.57 17.20
C GLY A 248 15.36 3.04 17.59
N PHE A 249 14.19 3.63 17.34
CA PHE A 249 13.86 4.98 17.79
C PHE A 249 12.43 5.00 18.36
N THR A 250 12.34 4.84 19.68
CA THR A 250 11.13 4.64 20.50
C THR A 250 10.19 5.85 20.62
N LYS A 251 9.96 6.63 19.56
CA LYS A 251 8.95 7.70 19.54
C LYS A 251 8.23 7.79 18.18
N GLY A 252 7.16 7.02 18.02
CA GLY A 252 6.15 7.33 17.00
C GLY A 252 5.26 6.19 16.51
N PHE A 253 5.61 4.93 16.79
CA PHE A 253 5.13 3.84 15.91
C PHE A 253 3.71 3.28 16.16
N PHE A 254 2.82 3.91 16.94
CA PHE A 254 1.52 3.28 17.25
C PHE A 254 0.31 4.23 17.36
N SER A 255 0.29 5.33 16.61
CA SER A 255 -0.84 6.28 16.69
C SER A 255 -1.85 6.18 15.54
N GLY A 256 -2.08 5.01 14.94
CA GLY A 256 -3.05 4.89 13.82
C GLY A 256 -2.77 5.85 12.65
N GLU A 257 -1.52 6.31 12.55
CA GLU A 257 -0.99 7.29 11.61
C GLU A 257 -0.62 6.59 10.29
N SER A 258 -0.71 7.32 9.17
CA SER A 258 -0.48 6.84 7.80
C SER A 258 1.00 6.55 7.47
N LEU A 259 1.94 6.80 8.39
CA LEU A 259 3.38 6.71 8.15
C LEU A 259 3.96 5.38 8.62
N PHE A 260 4.01 4.40 7.71
CA PHE A 260 4.71 3.13 7.94
C PHE A 260 6.11 3.18 7.30
N LEU A 261 7.14 3.31 8.13
CA LEU A 261 8.54 3.35 7.70
C LEU A 261 9.17 1.96 7.73
N ILE A 262 10.05 1.70 6.76
CA ILE A 262 10.94 0.55 6.71
C ILE A 262 12.39 1.02 6.74
N ARG A 263 13.28 0.19 7.26
CA ARG A 263 14.72 0.44 7.25
C ARG A 263 15.38 -0.45 6.20
N ALA A 264 16.05 0.16 5.22
CA ALA A 264 16.92 -0.51 4.27
C ALA A 264 18.38 -0.28 4.68
N SER A 265 19.19 -1.34 4.75
CA SER A 265 20.60 -1.23 5.11
C SER A 265 21.43 -2.30 4.42
N GLY A 266 22.70 -2.03 4.16
CA GLY A 266 23.63 -2.97 3.52
C GLY A 266 24.19 -2.45 2.21
N GLU A 267 24.66 -3.37 1.37
CA GLU A 267 25.34 -3.05 0.11
C GLU A 267 24.61 -3.68 -1.08
N GLY A 268 24.42 -2.90 -2.14
CA GLY A 268 23.77 -3.34 -3.37
C GLY A 268 22.74 -2.37 -3.92
N ASP A 269 22.04 -2.78 -4.99
CA ASP A 269 21.02 -1.94 -5.62
C ASP A 269 19.73 -1.85 -4.81
N LEU A 270 19.18 -0.65 -4.74
CA LEU A 270 17.86 -0.30 -4.20
C LEU A 270 17.12 0.60 -5.20
N TRP A 271 15.90 0.23 -5.57
CA TRP A 271 15.01 1.04 -6.38
C TRP A 271 13.86 1.56 -5.53
N LEU A 272 13.56 2.84 -5.71
CA LEU A 272 12.50 3.55 -5.02
C LEU A 272 11.54 4.18 -6.02
N ASN A 273 10.27 4.29 -5.67
CA ASN A 273 9.28 5.07 -6.41
C ASN A 273 8.65 6.16 -5.54
N SER A 274 7.80 6.95 -6.19
CA SER A 274 6.94 7.93 -5.54
C SER A 274 5.55 7.98 -6.17
N TYR A 275 4.63 8.70 -5.52
CA TYR A 275 3.43 9.22 -6.16
C TYR A 275 3.68 10.67 -6.60
N GLY A 276 3.74 10.90 -7.91
CA GLY A 276 4.22 12.16 -8.50
C GLY A 276 5.74 12.15 -8.71
N ALA A 277 6.39 13.32 -8.61
CA ALA A 277 7.83 13.47 -8.81
C ALA A 277 8.60 13.37 -7.49
N ILE A 278 9.87 12.95 -7.55
CA ILE A 278 10.78 12.96 -6.40
C ILE A 278 11.55 14.28 -6.34
N ILE A 279 11.61 14.88 -5.15
CA ILE A 279 12.43 16.06 -4.86
C ILE A 279 13.40 15.71 -3.74
N GLU A 280 14.71 15.83 -4.02
CA GLU A 280 15.77 15.68 -3.03
C GLU A 280 16.02 17.01 -2.31
N ILE A 281 16.11 16.94 -0.98
CA ILE A 281 16.33 18.08 -0.10
C ILE A 281 17.51 17.78 0.81
N ASP A 282 18.51 18.64 0.77
CA ASP A 282 19.60 18.67 1.76
C ASP A 282 19.11 19.36 3.04
N VAL A 283 18.95 18.59 4.10
CA VAL A 283 18.56 19.10 5.42
C VAL A 283 19.82 19.34 6.23
N LYS A 284 19.97 20.55 6.80
CA LYS A 284 21.15 20.93 7.61
C LYS A 284 20.85 21.19 9.09
N ASP A 285 19.65 21.67 9.40
CA ASP A 285 19.23 21.97 10.78
C ASP A 285 17.93 21.25 11.12
N GLY A 286 16.88 21.52 10.33
CA GLY A 286 15.61 20.86 10.44
C GLY A 286 14.66 21.19 9.30
N TYR A 287 13.70 20.31 9.08
CA TYR A 287 12.74 20.41 7.99
C TYR A 287 11.41 19.81 8.41
N VAL A 288 10.29 20.35 7.91
CA VAL A 288 8.95 19.87 8.27
C VAL A 288 8.24 19.42 7.01
N VAL A 289 7.76 18.18 7.00
CA VAL A 289 7.08 17.58 5.85
C VAL A 289 5.80 16.92 6.31
N ASP A 290 4.77 16.97 5.46
CA ASP A 290 3.60 16.11 5.61
C ASP A 290 4.04 14.64 5.63
N THR A 291 3.46 13.84 6.53
CA THR A 291 3.83 12.43 6.65
C THR A 291 3.60 11.65 5.36
N GLY A 292 2.55 11.97 4.60
CA GLY A 292 2.22 11.30 3.34
C GLY A 292 3.04 11.75 2.14
N ASN A 293 3.96 12.71 2.31
CA ASN A 293 4.84 13.22 1.24
C ASN A 293 6.29 12.75 1.39
N ILE A 294 6.60 11.89 2.36
CA ILE A 294 7.96 11.39 2.58
C ILE A 294 8.19 10.15 1.72
N VAL A 295 9.27 10.13 0.93
CA VAL A 295 9.70 8.94 0.16
C VAL A 295 10.75 8.20 0.97
N ALA A 296 11.84 8.88 1.30
CA ALA A 296 12.96 8.29 2.03
C ALA A 296 13.83 9.35 2.72
N PHE A 297 14.68 8.95 3.66
CA PHE A 297 15.68 9.81 4.28
C PHE A 297 16.88 9.04 4.84
N THR A 298 18.03 9.70 4.93
CA THR A 298 19.29 9.12 5.44
C THR A 298 19.34 9.09 6.96
N GLU A 299 20.18 8.21 7.53
CA GLU A 299 20.32 8.02 8.98
C GLU A 299 20.87 9.20 9.79
N GLY A 300 21.46 10.20 9.14
CA GLY A 300 21.86 11.45 9.80
C GLY A 300 20.69 12.34 10.25
N LEU A 301 19.46 12.01 9.84
CA LEU A 301 18.25 12.74 10.20
C LEU A 301 17.48 12.05 11.31
N GLU A 302 17.36 12.73 12.44
CA GLU A 302 16.38 12.42 13.47
C GLU A 302 14.99 12.88 13.01
N TYR A 303 13.94 12.13 13.36
CA TYR A 303 12.57 12.49 13.00
C TYR A 303 11.61 12.37 14.18
N SER A 304 10.54 13.16 14.14
CA SER A 304 9.44 13.10 15.11
C SER A 304 8.11 13.47 14.46
N ILE A 305 7.08 12.68 14.74
CA ILE A 305 5.73 12.96 14.25
C ILE A 305 5.02 13.85 15.26
N SER A 306 4.34 14.88 14.77
CA SER A 306 3.59 15.82 15.60
C SER A 306 2.26 16.17 14.94
N LYS A 307 1.19 16.24 15.74
CA LYS A 307 -0.12 16.67 15.28
C LYS A 307 -0.11 18.18 15.04
N VAL A 308 -0.61 18.60 13.88
CA VAL A 308 -0.87 20.00 13.54
C VAL A 308 -2.35 20.27 13.80
N GLY A 309 -2.64 21.10 14.81
CA GLY A 309 -4.01 21.47 15.18
C GLY A 309 -4.51 22.77 14.53
N GLY A 310 -5.82 23.00 14.62
CA GLY A 310 -6.50 24.22 14.15
C GLY A 310 -6.49 24.38 12.63
N TYR A 311 -6.70 25.60 12.12
CA TYR A 311 -6.70 25.88 10.67
C TYR A 311 -5.40 25.49 9.96
N LYS A 312 -4.30 25.31 10.69
CA LYS A 312 -3.02 24.86 10.13
C LYS A 312 -3.10 23.43 9.57
N SER A 313 -3.99 22.58 10.07
CA SER A 313 -4.18 21.22 9.53
C SER A 313 -4.73 21.21 8.10
N LEU A 314 -5.38 22.30 7.67
CA LEU A 314 -5.94 22.45 6.32
C LEU A 314 -4.86 22.62 5.23
N PHE A 315 -3.66 23.07 5.61
CA PHE A 315 -2.53 23.20 4.67
C PHE A 315 -1.78 21.89 4.42
N PHE A 316 -2.08 20.86 5.21
CA PHE A 316 -1.51 19.52 5.09
C PHE A 316 -2.55 18.59 4.48
N SER A 317 -2.21 17.31 4.24
CA SER A 317 -3.04 16.29 3.56
C SER A 317 -4.40 15.99 4.22
N GLY A 318 -4.81 16.78 5.22
CA GLY A 318 -6.05 16.64 5.97
C GLY A 318 -5.94 15.66 7.14
N GLU A 319 -4.86 14.87 7.19
CA GLU A 319 -4.59 13.90 8.26
C GLU A 319 -4.17 14.59 9.56
N GLY A 320 -3.65 15.82 9.46
CA GLY A 320 -3.30 16.65 10.61
C GLY A 320 -2.01 16.22 11.31
N PHE A 321 -1.12 15.49 10.63
CA PHE A 321 0.20 15.09 11.15
C PHE A 321 1.32 15.57 10.23
N VAL A 322 2.45 15.94 10.83
CA VAL A 322 3.69 16.27 10.12
C VAL A 322 4.87 15.57 10.76
N CYS A 323 5.84 15.23 9.94
CA CYS A 323 7.15 14.78 10.37
C CYS A 323 8.10 15.96 10.47
N ARG A 324 8.82 16.08 11.59
CA ARG A 324 9.85 17.08 11.83
C ARG A 324 11.20 16.39 11.84
N PHE A 325 12.01 16.73 10.86
CA PHE A 325 13.39 16.29 10.75
C PHE A 325 14.33 17.25 11.47
N LYS A 326 15.41 16.72 12.05
CA LYS A 326 16.53 17.46 12.64
C LYS A 326 17.85 16.77 12.31
N GLY A 327 18.93 17.53 12.27
CA GLY A 327 20.27 17.04 11.94
C GLY A 327 20.65 17.30 10.49
N GLU A 328 21.66 16.58 10.02
CA GLU A 328 22.23 16.75 8.68
C GLU A 328 22.06 15.48 7.84
N GLY A 329 21.52 15.61 6.64
CA GLY A 329 21.30 14.49 5.75
C GLY A 329 20.40 14.81 4.57
N LYS A 330 20.02 13.79 3.82
CA LYS A 330 19.17 13.90 2.64
C LYS A 330 17.76 13.39 2.92
N LEU A 331 16.79 14.12 2.42
CA LEU A 331 15.37 13.81 2.49
C LEU A 331 14.79 13.82 1.07
N TRP A 332 14.17 12.72 0.66
CA TRP A 332 13.41 12.63 -0.58
C TRP A 332 11.93 12.76 -0.28
N ILE A 333 11.28 13.71 -0.94
CA ILE A 333 9.84 13.94 -0.84
C ILE A 333 9.16 13.68 -2.18
N GLN A 334 7.84 13.46 -2.14
CA GLN A 334 7.00 13.29 -3.32
C GLN A 334 6.02 14.44 -3.50
N THR A 335 5.68 14.77 -4.75
CA THR A 335 4.82 15.92 -5.06
C THR A 335 3.32 15.64 -4.91
N ARG A 336 2.93 14.38 -4.71
CA ARG A 336 1.54 13.98 -4.46
C ARG A 336 1.44 13.10 -3.20
N SER A 337 0.27 13.13 -2.57
CA SER A 337 -0.06 12.28 -1.42
C SER A 337 -1.30 11.45 -1.76
N VAL A 338 -1.23 10.15 -1.50
CA VAL A 338 -2.33 9.20 -1.75
C VAL A 338 -3.56 9.59 -0.93
N GLY A 339 -3.36 10.00 0.34
CA GLY A 339 -4.44 10.43 1.22
C GLY A 339 -5.15 11.69 0.70
N ALA A 340 -4.37 12.69 0.25
CA ALA A 340 -4.92 13.91 -0.33
C ALA A 340 -5.72 13.62 -1.62
N PHE A 341 -5.18 12.77 -2.50
CA PHE A 341 -5.87 12.36 -3.73
C PHE A 341 -7.16 11.58 -3.43
N ALA A 342 -7.11 10.62 -2.50
CA ALA A 342 -8.29 9.83 -2.12
C ALA A 342 -9.39 10.71 -1.52
N SER A 343 -9.02 11.69 -0.68
CA SER A 343 -9.95 12.67 -0.10
C SER A 343 -10.61 13.52 -1.19
N TRP A 344 -9.81 14.05 -2.13
CA TRP A 344 -10.33 14.80 -3.28
C TRP A 344 -11.24 13.93 -4.16
N ALA A 345 -10.86 12.68 -4.46
CA ALA A 345 -11.64 11.79 -5.32
C ALA A 345 -12.95 11.33 -4.67
N LYS A 346 -13.01 11.27 -3.34
CA LYS A 346 -14.18 10.80 -2.57
C LYS A 346 -15.45 11.59 -2.90
N GLN A 347 -15.35 12.88 -3.22
CA GLN A 347 -16.52 13.70 -3.58
C GLN A 347 -17.24 13.22 -4.84
N TYR A 348 -16.52 12.52 -5.73
CA TYR A 348 -17.04 11.97 -6.97
C TYR A 348 -17.44 10.50 -6.84
N ARG A 349 -17.23 9.89 -5.66
CA ARG A 349 -17.65 8.52 -5.39
C ARG A 349 -19.16 8.50 -5.19
N PRO A 350 -19.94 7.69 -5.95
CA PRO A 350 -21.37 7.53 -5.72
C PRO A 350 -21.64 7.11 -4.27
N ALA A 351 -22.52 7.85 -3.59
CA ALA A 351 -23.09 7.40 -2.32
C ALA A 351 -24.28 6.49 -2.64
N LYS A 352 -24.42 5.38 -1.90
CA LYS A 352 -25.65 4.58 -1.90
C LYS A 352 -26.73 5.47 -1.27
N GLU A 353 -27.82 5.74 -1.99
CA GLU A 353 -29.01 6.40 -1.45
C GLU A 353 -29.68 5.57 -0.35
#